data_AF-A0AAE9ZXM6-F1
#
_entry.id   AF-A0AAE9ZXM6-F1
#
_cell.length_a   1.000
_cell.length_b   1.000
_cell.length_c   1.000
_cell.angle_alpha   90.00
_cell.angle_beta   90.00
_cell.angle_gamma   90.00
#
_symmetry.space_group_name_H-M   'P 1'
#
loop_
_entity.id
_entity.type
_entity.pdbx_description
1 polymer ?
#
loop_
_entity_poly.entity_id
_entity_poly.type
_entity_poly.pdbx_seq_one_letter_code
_entity_poly.pdbx_strand_id
1 'polypeptide(L)'
;MSVIPPRRRHLSGLLLALALGAVLNLLSNRAHAASPASAPKDYRLFVGVDLLVPNGEAAPLSVESLHPHEVVVNRVDNPIIPLREVPAFTWSHATKIGRTPITISDFDTRQAVTIQNDKAIAQMSTQGGMVAYQQERQAFAEMKFYQRQRELQPVAALAIASANTDGGIIGAPTTAAMDGLQLEELTLLQEQMDSTSAGMDSTFYADRTQEGIVNPDFDAMDLTFSISSADPIADAYVVVMGSVVNDGKAGVVTFHQNIGPVGREKRRIKIRKTGFTPGYEIKEVKLHLYSRGKELGTNLSEKNLPLTRDQAREFLLLSHISEHAMETTIPAPVWTLAPTALLAAADGNPFNHPVIVNIDADGTVLSIHESEADARAYLAAIHDASELRSKATPGKASATFGDSVRVTTQDPDVALDQSGRLPAHVVAAMRDMIFVPALDRGTPVAGTAKVNLADYFK
;
A
#
# COMPACT_ATOMS: atom_id res chain seq x y z
N MET A 1 46.49 -10.57 -7.12
CA MET A 1 45.55 -9.57 -6.57
C MET A 1 45.35 -8.51 -7.63
N SER A 2 44.26 -8.59 -8.39
CA SER A 2 43.92 -7.62 -9.44
C SER A 2 42.82 -6.72 -8.90
N VAL A 3 43.13 -5.44 -8.75
CA VAL A 3 42.20 -4.41 -8.25
C VAL A 3 41.38 -3.93 -9.44
N ILE A 4 40.12 -4.37 -9.51
CA ILE A 4 39.15 -3.87 -10.49
C ILE A 4 38.63 -2.52 -9.97
N PRO A 5 38.74 -1.42 -10.75
CA PRO A 5 38.28 -0.11 -10.30
C PRO A 5 36.74 -0.06 -10.24
N PRO A 6 36.17 0.70 -9.27
CA PRO A 6 34.72 0.82 -9.13
C PRO A 6 34.13 1.63 -10.29
N ARG A 7 33.10 1.08 -10.95
CA ARG A 7 32.26 1.79 -11.93
C ARG A 7 31.56 2.95 -11.23
N ARG A 8 31.99 4.18 -11.51
CA ARG A 8 31.31 5.42 -11.11
C ARG A 8 29.96 5.54 -11.83
N ARG A 9 28.85 5.24 -11.15
CA ARG A 9 27.51 5.71 -11.54
C ARG A 9 27.37 7.15 -11.04
N HIS A 10 27.67 8.12 -11.90
CA HIS A 10 27.50 9.55 -11.62
C HIS A 10 26.02 9.95 -11.75
N LEU A 11 25.47 10.63 -10.73
CA LEU A 11 24.77 11.93 -10.80
C LEU A 11 23.91 12.31 -12.04
N SER A 12 23.23 11.37 -12.70
CA SER A 12 22.35 11.67 -13.86
C SER A 12 21.02 12.34 -13.50
N GLY A 13 20.64 12.40 -12.21
CA GLY A 13 19.32 12.88 -11.79
C GLY A 13 19.08 14.39 -11.90
N LEU A 14 20.12 15.24 -11.84
CA LEU A 14 19.94 16.70 -11.79
C LEU A 14 19.84 17.35 -13.18
N LEU A 15 20.41 16.74 -14.22
CA LEU A 15 20.40 17.29 -15.59
C LEU A 15 19.05 17.08 -16.30
N LEU A 16 18.29 16.05 -15.92
CA LEU A 16 16.98 15.76 -16.51
C LEU A 16 15.90 16.80 -16.12
N ALA A 17 15.99 17.37 -14.91
CA ALA A 17 15.02 18.35 -14.42
C ALA A 17 15.08 19.71 -15.12
N LEU A 18 16.27 20.13 -15.59
CA LEU A 18 16.46 21.39 -16.33
C LEU A 18 16.11 21.25 -17.82
N ALA A 19 16.32 20.08 -18.42
CA ALA A 19 15.91 19.79 -19.80
C ALA A 19 14.37 19.76 -19.96
N LEU A 20 13.63 19.30 -18.93
CA LEU A 20 12.17 19.22 -18.96
C LEU A 20 11.49 20.60 -19.12
N GLY A 21 12.06 21.65 -18.51
CA GLY A 21 11.52 23.01 -18.60
C GLY A 21 11.66 23.65 -19.99
N ALA A 22 12.70 23.28 -20.74
CA ALA A 22 12.93 23.81 -22.10
C ALA A 22 12.05 23.10 -23.15
N VAL A 23 11.83 21.79 -23.02
CA VAL A 23 11.00 21.01 -23.94
C VAL A 23 9.52 21.42 -23.85
N LEU A 24 9.01 21.75 -22.65
CA LEU A 24 7.61 22.21 -22.50
C LEU A 24 7.32 23.55 -23.20
N ASN A 25 8.30 24.46 -23.29
CA ASN A 25 8.09 25.76 -23.94
C ASN A 25 8.08 25.68 -25.48
N LEU A 26 8.79 24.72 -26.09
CA LEU A 26 8.81 24.54 -27.55
C LEU A 26 7.50 23.93 -28.11
N LEU A 27 6.76 23.19 -27.29
CA LEU A 27 5.48 22.58 -27.69
C LEU A 27 4.30 23.58 -27.72
N SER A 28 4.45 24.77 -27.12
CA SER A 28 3.33 25.73 -26.96
C SER A 28 3.11 26.65 -28.16
N ASN A 29 3.95 26.62 -29.20
CA ASN A 29 3.95 27.66 -30.25
C ASN A 29 3.45 27.20 -31.64
N ARG A 30 2.72 26.07 -31.75
CA ARG A 30 2.02 25.71 -33.01
C ARG A 30 0.65 26.41 -33.09
N ALA A 31 0.46 27.13 -34.20
CA ALA A 31 -0.63 28.06 -34.47
C ALA A 31 -2.05 27.51 -34.21
N HIS A 32 -2.91 28.41 -33.71
CA HIS A 32 -4.33 28.25 -33.41
C HIS A 32 -5.19 27.97 -34.67
N ALA A 33 -5.13 26.75 -35.21
CA ALA A 33 -6.27 26.19 -35.93
C ALA A 33 -7.29 25.70 -34.89
N ALA A 34 -8.59 25.90 -35.15
CA ALA A 34 -9.69 25.55 -34.25
C ALA A 34 -9.41 24.23 -33.53
N SER A 35 -9.23 24.29 -32.20
CA SER A 35 -8.77 23.15 -31.43
C SER A 35 -9.71 21.97 -31.64
N PRO A 36 -9.28 20.87 -32.29
CA PRO A 36 -10.04 19.64 -32.25
C PRO A 36 -10.29 19.31 -30.78
N ALA A 37 -11.47 18.78 -30.46
CA ALA A 37 -11.84 18.38 -29.10
C ALA A 37 -10.63 17.70 -28.44
N SER A 38 -10.15 18.27 -27.33
CA SER A 38 -8.88 17.85 -26.74
C SER A 38 -8.90 16.36 -26.48
N ALA A 39 -7.97 15.62 -27.07
CA ALA A 39 -7.86 14.18 -26.88
C ALA A 39 -7.87 13.83 -25.37
N PRO A 40 -8.48 12.69 -24.99
CA PRO A 40 -8.58 12.29 -23.59
C PRO A 40 -7.18 12.19 -22.95
N LYS A 41 -7.07 12.69 -21.72
CA LYS A 41 -5.81 12.74 -20.96
C LYS A 41 -5.79 11.70 -19.85
N ASP A 42 -5.79 10.43 -20.27
CA ASP A 42 -5.93 9.28 -19.37
C ASP A 42 -4.61 8.88 -18.66
N TYR A 43 -3.51 9.50 -19.06
CA TYR A 43 -2.18 9.28 -18.52
C TYR A 43 -1.75 10.47 -17.68
N ARG A 44 -0.92 10.25 -16.65
CA ARG A 44 -0.28 11.34 -15.92
C ARG A 44 1.20 11.07 -15.70
N LEU A 45 1.97 12.14 -15.84
CA LEU A 45 3.33 12.24 -15.36
C LEU A 45 3.27 12.73 -13.92
N PHE A 46 3.95 12.05 -13.00
CA PHE A 46 3.97 12.43 -11.59
C PHE A 46 5.32 12.10 -10.97
N VAL A 47 5.62 12.73 -9.83
CA VAL A 47 6.77 12.36 -9.01
C VAL A 47 6.31 11.30 -8.01
N GLY A 48 6.78 10.08 -8.22
CA GLY A 48 6.54 8.95 -7.36
C GLY A 48 7.74 8.64 -6.47
N VAL A 49 7.69 7.46 -5.87
CA VAL A 49 8.69 6.93 -4.95
C VAL A 49 9.06 5.50 -5.37
N ASP A 50 10.35 5.26 -5.56
CA ASP A 50 10.89 3.91 -5.68
C ASP A 50 11.31 3.41 -4.31
N LEU A 51 10.82 2.22 -3.96
CA LEU A 51 11.18 1.55 -2.72
C LEU A 51 12.48 0.80 -2.91
N LEU A 52 13.34 0.91 -1.91
CA LEU A 52 14.67 0.35 -1.93
C LEU A 52 14.90 -0.44 -0.64
N VAL A 53 15.53 -1.61 -0.76
CA VAL A 53 15.94 -2.44 0.38
C VAL A 53 17.42 -2.18 0.66
N PRO A 54 17.81 -1.81 1.89
CA PRO A 54 19.20 -1.69 2.29
C PRO A 54 19.97 -3.00 2.04
N ASN A 55 21.21 -2.89 1.56
CA ASN A 55 22.03 -4.05 1.18
C ASN A 55 23.44 -3.96 1.78
N GLY A 56 23.49 -3.81 3.11
CA GLY A 56 24.75 -3.58 3.82
C GLY A 56 25.47 -2.34 3.28
N GLU A 57 26.74 -2.49 2.91
CA GLU A 57 27.55 -1.43 2.30
C GLU A 57 27.37 -1.31 0.78
N ALA A 58 26.69 -2.26 0.14
CA ALA A 58 26.44 -2.22 -1.29
C ALA A 58 25.26 -1.29 -1.63
N ALA A 59 25.12 -0.98 -2.92
CA ALA A 59 24.00 -0.20 -3.41
C ALA A 59 22.66 -0.83 -3.00
N PRO A 60 21.68 -0.01 -2.58
CA PRO A 60 20.38 -0.52 -2.16
C PRO A 60 19.66 -1.16 -3.35
N LEU A 61 18.85 -2.17 -3.08
CA LEU A 61 18.20 -2.98 -4.10
C LEU A 61 16.82 -2.42 -4.39
N SER A 62 16.48 -2.26 -5.67
CA SER A 62 15.13 -1.83 -6.06
C SER A 62 14.12 -2.95 -5.79
N VAL A 63 13.01 -2.59 -5.15
CA VAL A 63 11.86 -3.47 -4.93
C VAL A 63 11.09 -3.61 -6.23
N GLU A 64 10.97 -4.84 -6.72
CA GLU A 64 10.18 -5.18 -7.90
C GLU A 64 8.74 -5.51 -7.56
N SER A 65 8.50 -6.18 -6.42
CA SER A 65 7.17 -6.45 -5.89
C SER A 65 7.20 -6.57 -4.37
N LEU A 66 6.05 -6.34 -3.73
CA LEU A 66 5.90 -6.39 -2.28
C LEU A 66 4.70 -7.26 -1.94
N HIS A 67 4.96 -8.35 -1.22
CA HIS A 67 3.96 -9.29 -0.72
C HIS A 67 3.85 -9.16 0.81
N PRO A 68 2.81 -9.72 1.45
CA PRO A 68 2.60 -9.57 2.89
C PRO A 68 3.76 -10.04 3.78
N HIS A 69 4.59 -10.97 3.30
CA HIS A 69 5.65 -11.59 4.09
C HIS A 69 7.03 -11.58 3.42
N GLU A 70 7.11 -11.08 2.18
CA GLU A 70 8.33 -11.10 1.39
C GLU A 70 8.38 -9.93 0.42
N VAL A 71 9.59 -9.56 0.05
CA VAL A 71 9.91 -8.49 -0.90
C VAL A 71 10.67 -9.14 -2.05
N VAL A 72 10.20 -8.91 -3.27
CA VAL A 72 10.94 -9.29 -4.48
C VAL A 72 11.81 -8.11 -4.88
N VAL A 73 13.10 -8.34 -5.05
CA VAL A 73 14.10 -7.35 -5.43
C VAL A 73 14.80 -7.76 -6.72
N ASN A 74 15.30 -6.78 -7.47
CA ASN A 74 16.03 -7.01 -8.71
C ASN A 74 17.41 -7.64 -8.44
N ARG A 75 17.47 -8.97 -8.32
CA ARG A 75 18.68 -9.78 -8.13
C ARG A 75 18.63 -11.06 -8.94
N VAL A 76 19.78 -11.45 -9.48
CA VAL A 76 19.94 -12.69 -10.27
C VAL A 76 19.86 -13.95 -9.40
N ASP A 77 20.55 -13.96 -8.25
CA ASP A 77 20.80 -15.22 -7.51
C ASP A 77 19.80 -15.51 -6.38
N ASN A 78 19.07 -14.50 -5.90
CA ASN A 78 17.97 -14.66 -4.95
C ASN A 78 17.12 -13.38 -4.90
N PRO A 79 15.99 -13.32 -5.60
CA PRO A 79 15.18 -12.11 -5.64
C PRO A 79 14.27 -11.97 -4.42
N ILE A 80 14.08 -13.00 -3.58
CA ILE A 80 13.09 -12.97 -2.50
C ILE A 80 13.76 -12.76 -1.14
N ILE A 81 13.34 -11.71 -0.43
CA ILE A 81 13.80 -11.39 0.93
C ILE A 81 12.58 -11.40 1.88
N PRO A 82 12.59 -12.19 2.97
CA PRO A 82 11.54 -12.15 3.97
C PRO A 82 11.40 -10.75 4.57
N LEU A 83 10.18 -10.22 4.63
CA LEU A 83 9.93 -8.85 5.06
C LEU A 83 10.43 -8.56 6.49
N ARG A 84 10.42 -9.58 7.36
CA ARG A 84 10.95 -9.49 8.74
C ARG A 84 12.46 -9.26 8.81
N GLU A 85 13.18 -9.57 7.74
CA GLU A 85 14.64 -9.38 7.61
C GLU A 85 14.97 -8.04 6.97
N VAL A 86 13.96 -7.32 6.45
CA VAL A 86 14.11 -5.98 5.89
C VAL A 86 14.03 -4.97 7.05
N PRO A 87 15.12 -4.26 7.41
CA PRO A 87 15.13 -3.38 8.58
C PRO A 87 14.16 -2.21 8.42
N ALA A 88 14.35 -1.41 7.37
CA ALA A 88 13.44 -0.36 6.94
C ALA A 88 13.67 -0.09 5.45
N PHE A 89 12.60 0.20 4.70
CA PHE A 89 12.74 0.63 3.31
C PHE A 89 13.43 1.99 3.26
N THR A 90 14.42 2.11 2.39
CA THR A 90 14.86 3.41 1.88
C THR A 90 14.06 3.74 0.63
N TRP A 91 14.12 4.98 0.18
CA TRP A 91 13.37 5.39 -1.00
C TRP A 91 14.07 6.48 -1.78
N SER A 92 13.71 6.60 -3.05
CA SER A 92 14.15 7.67 -3.92
C SER A 92 12.97 8.22 -4.72
N HIS A 93 12.93 9.54 -4.91
CA HIS A 93 11.95 10.13 -5.81
C HIS A 93 12.33 9.84 -7.27
N ALA A 94 11.33 9.46 -8.06
CA ALA A 94 11.49 9.22 -9.47
C ALA A 94 10.30 9.81 -10.23
N THR A 95 10.57 10.38 -11.40
CA THR A 95 9.50 10.79 -12.32
C THR A 95 8.93 9.53 -12.97
N LYS A 96 7.63 9.32 -12.80
CA LYS A 96 6.92 8.15 -13.29
C LYS A 96 5.79 8.57 -14.20
N ILE A 97 5.41 7.64 -15.07
CA ILE A 97 4.20 7.74 -15.87
C ILE A 97 3.27 6.59 -15.52
N GLY A 98 1.99 6.92 -15.33
CA GLY A 98 0.96 5.97 -14.98
C GLY A 98 -0.35 6.31 -15.67
N ARG A 99 -1.21 5.31 -15.88
CA ARG A 99 -2.64 5.56 -16.08
C ARG A 99 -3.22 6.01 -14.75
N THR A 100 -4.17 6.93 -14.74
CA THR A 100 -4.65 7.50 -13.46
C THR A 100 -6.17 7.41 -13.32
N PRO A 101 -6.69 6.20 -13.17
CA PRO A 101 -8.09 6.00 -12.86
C PRO A 101 -8.40 6.27 -11.38
N ILE A 102 -7.39 6.42 -10.51
CA ILE A 102 -7.56 6.38 -9.05
C ILE A 102 -7.81 7.76 -8.44
N THR A 103 -8.88 7.82 -7.65
CA THR A 103 -9.22 8.97 -6.80
C THR A 103 -9.20 8.57 -5.34
N ILE A 104 -8.42 9.31 -4.54
CA ILE A 104 -8.38 9.27 -3.09
C ILE A 104 -9.06 10.53 -2.55
N SER A 105 -10.01 10.35 -1.65
CA SER A 105 -10.79 11.42 -1.00
C SER A 105 -10.90 11.16 0.50
N ASP A 106 -11.35 12.15 1.26
CA ASP A 106 -11.54 12.07 2.71
C ASP A 106 -10.27 11.59 3.46
N PHE A 107 -9.10 12.00 2.97
CA PHE A 107 -7.82 11.65 3.56
C PHE A 107 -7.64 12.37 4.90
N ASP A 108 -7.54 11.61 5.97
CA ASP A 108 -7.44 12.08 7.34
C ASP A 108 -6.42 11.25 8.12
N THR A 109 -5.60 11.93 8.90
CA THR A 109 -4.53 11.35 9.72
C THR A 109 -4.64 11.86 11.14
N ARG A 110 -4.71 10.95 12.10
CA ARG A 110 -4.84 11.29 13.52
C ARG A 110 -3.85 10.50 14.34
N GLN A 111 -3.31 11.16 15.37
CA GLN A 111 -2.68 10.45 16.47
C GLN A 111 -3.75 9.65 17.22
N ALA A 112 -3.38 8.45 17.65
CA ALA A 112 -4.23 7.52 18.36
C ALA A 112 -3.43 6.87 19.49
N VAL A 113 -4.14 6.24 20.41
CA VAL A 113 -3.56 5.48 21.50
C VAL A 113 -3.86 4.00 21.26
N THR A 114 -2.90 3.13 21.52
CA THR A 114 -3.12 1.68 21.55
C THR A 114 -4.01 1.32 22.74
N ILE A 115 -4.68 0.17 22.66
CA ILE A 115 -5.54 -0.34 23.74
C ILE A 115 -4.74 -0.47 25.06
N GLN A 116 -3.44 -0.76 24.97
CA GLN A 116 -2.55 -0.93 26.14
C GLN A 116 -2.26 0.40 26.84
N ASN A 117 -2.18 1.50 26.09
CA ASN A 117 -1.87 2.84 26.60
C ASN A 117 -3.12 3.71 26.78
N ASP A 118 -4.30 3.21 26.40
CA ASP A 118 -5.57 3.92 26.59
C ASP A 118 -5.90 4.00 28.09
N LYS A 119 -5.72 5.19 28.67
CA LYS A 119 -5.98 5.46 30.09
C LYS A 119 -7.42 5.10 30.49
N ALA A 120 -8.40 5.25 29.60
CA ALA A 120 -9.78 4.88 29.91
C ALA A 120 -9.93 3.36 30.02
N ILE A 121 -9.27 2.59 29.14
CA ILE A 121 -9.27 1.12 29.22
C ILE A 121 -8.46 0.64 30.43
N ALA A 122 -7.34 1.28 30.74
CA ALA A 122 -6.56 1.00 31.95
C ALA A 122 -7.38 1.25 33.22
N GLN A 123 -8.10 2.37 33.28
CA GLN A 123 -9.03 2.67 34.38
C GLN A 123 -10.19 1.67 34.44
N MET A 124 -10.80 1.32 33.31
CA MET A 124 -11.88 0.31 33.27
C MET A 124 -11.41 -1.08 33.69
N SER A 125 -10.21 -1.51 33.29
CA SER A 125 -9.65 -2.80 33.72
C SER A 125 -9.32 -2.79 35.21
N THR A 126 -8.86 -1.65 35.74
CA THR A 126 -8.64 -1.46 37.17
C THR A 126 -9.97 -1.49 37.94
N GLN A 127 -11.00 -0.81 37.44
CA GLN A 127 -12.35 -0.84 38.04
C GLN A 127 -12.96 -2.24 37.98
N GLY A 128 -12.88 -2.93 36.84
CA GLY A 128 -13.34 -4.31 36.70
C GLY A 128 -12.62 -5.27 37.65
N GLY A 129 -11.30 -5.10 37.80
CA GLY A 129 -10.50 -5.82 38.79
C GLY A 129 -10.94 -5.54 40.23
N MET A 130 -11.23 -4.27 40.56
CA MET A 130 -11.74 -3.92 41.90
C MET A 130 -13.13 -4.51 42.17
N VAL A 131 -14.04 -4.51 41.20
CA VAL A 131 -15.36 -5.12 41.34
C VAL A 131 -15.24 -6.63 41.51
N ALA A 132 -14.40 -7.29 40.72
CA ALA A 132 -14.15 -8.72 40.86
C ALA A 132 -13.54 -9.05 42.24
N TYR A 133 -12.59 -8.24 42.71
CA TYR A 133 -12.00 -8.36 44.04
C TYR A 133 -13.04 -8.18 45.16
N GLN A 134 -13.96 -7.22 45.02
CA GLN A 134 -15.05 -7.01 45.96
C GLN A 134 -16.02 -8.20 45.98
N GLN A 135 -16.35 -8.77 44.83
CA GLN A 135 -17.19 -9.97 44.73
C GLN A 135 -16.53 -11.19 45.38
N GLU A 136 -15.22 -11.39 45.17
CA GLU A 136 -14.47 -12.49 45.80
C GLU A 136 -14.43 -12.33 47.33
N ARG A 137 -14.20 -11.11 47.83
CA ARG A 137 -14.24 -10.79 49.26
C ARG A 137 -15.62 -11.07 49.86
N GLN A 138 -16.70 -10.71 49.18
CA GLN A 138 -18.07 -10.97 49.62
C GLN A 138 -18.37 -12.47 49.68
N ALA A 139 -18.02 -13.21 48.62
CA ALA A 139 -18.18 -14.66 48.58
C ALA A 139 -17.38 -15.37 49.70
N PHE A 140 -16.18 -14.88 50.00
CA PHE A 140 -15.37 -15.40 51.09
C PHE A 140 -15.95 -15.10 52.48
N ALA A 141 -16.49 -13.89 52.68
CA ALA A 141 -17.18 -13.53 53.91
C ALA A 141 -18.42 -14.40 54.14
N GLU A 142 -19.19 -14.65 53.09
CA GLU A 142 -20.37 -15.53 53.12
C GLU A 142 -19.97 -16.99 53.43
N MET A 143 -18.90 -17.49 52.79
CA MET A 143 -18.33 -18.81 53.10
C MET A 143 -17.90 -18.94 54.57
N LYS A 144 -17.21 -17.93 55.13
CA LYS A 144 -16.82 -17.91 56.55
C LYS A 144 -18.04 -17.90 57.46
N PHE A 145 -19.06 -17.13 57.12
CA PHE A 145 -20.31 -17.09 57.86
C PHE A 145 -20.98 -18.48 57.90
N TYR A 146 -21.09 -19.15 56.76
CA TYR A 146 -21.64 -20.50 56.67
C TYR A 146 -20.83 -21.53 57.47
N GLN A 147 -19.49 -21.44 57.45
CA GLN A 147 -18.62 -22.32 58.24
C GLN A 147 -18.85 -22.14 59.74
N ARG A 148 -18.86 -20.88 60.21
CA ARG A 148 -19.06 -20.58 61.63
C ARG A 148 -20.45 -20.97 62.12
N GLN A 149 -21.48 -20.75 61.29
CA GLN A 149 -22.84 -21.21 61.59
C GLN A 149 -22.91 -22.73 61.74
N ARG A 150 -22.17 -23.47 60.90
CA ARG A 150 -22.02 -24.93 61.01
C ARG A 150 -21.32 -25.36 62.29
N GLU A 151 -20.29 -24.63 62.72
CA GLU A 151 -19.58 -24.90 63.98
C GLU A 151 -20.46 -24.63 65.22
N LEU A 152 -21.35 -23.64 65.14
CA LEU A 152 -22.25 -23.28 66.25
C LEU A 152 -23.47 -24.20 66.38
N GLN A 153 -23.93 -24.85 65.30
CA GLN A 153 -25.06 -25.81 65.34
C GLN A 153 -24.92 -26.91 66.40
N PRO A 154 -23.79 -27.65 66.51
CA PRO A 154 -23.66 -28.70 67.52
C PRO A 154 -23.57 -28.15 68.95
N VAL A 155 -23.01 -26.95 69.15
CA VAL A 155 -22.92 -26.31 70.48
C VAL A 155 -24.31 -25.91 70.97
N ALA A 156 -25.15 -25.35 70.10
CA ALA A 156 -26.53 -25.02 70.41
C ALA A 156 -27.36 -26.29 70.71
N ALA A 157 -27.16 -27.35 69.94
CA ALA A 157 -27.83 -28.63 70.19
C ALA A 157 -27.43 -29.25 71.54
N LEU A 158 -26.16 -29.15 71.94
CA LEU A 158 -25.68 -29.62 73.25
C LEU A 158 -26.26 -28.80 74.42
N ALA A 159 -26.38 -27.48 74.27
CA ALA A 159 -26.96 -26.61 75.29
C ALA A 159 -28.46 -26.87 75.51
N ILE A 160 -29.21 -27.17 74.44
CA ILE A 160 -30.62 -27.56 74.54
C ILE A 160 -30.75 -28.95 75.19
N ALA A 161 -29.82 -29.87 74.89
CA ALA A 161 -29.81 -31.20 75.49
C ALA A 161 -29.48 -31.18 76.98
N SER A 162 -28.62 -30.27 77.46
CA SER A 162 -28.28 -30.15 78.89
C SER A 162 -29.34 -29.40 79.72
N ALA A 163 -30.09 -28.47 79.10
CA ALA A 163 -31.16 -27.73 79.77
C ALA A 163 -32.38 -28.60 80.15
N ASN A 164 -32.53 -29.78 79.54
CA ASN A 164 -33.66 -30.68 79.81
C ASN A 164 -33.38 -31.72 80.91
N THR A 165 -32.17 -31.78 81.48
CA THR A 165 -31.76 -32.90 82.34
C THR A 165 -31.86 -32.63 83.84
N ASP A 166 -32.01 -31.40 84.32
CA ASP A 166 -32.21 -31.11 85.75
C ASP A 166 -33.12 -29.90 85.98
N GLY A 167 -34.18 -30.08 86.79
CA GLY A 167 -35.25 -29.11 87.06
C GLY A 167 -34.86 -27.89 87.91
N GLY A 168 -33.72 -27.25 87.62
CA GLY A 168 -33.25 -26.03 88.27
C GLY A 168 -33.43 -24.81 87.38
N ILE A 169 -34.15 -23.81 87.88
CA ILE A 169 -34.26 -22.46 87.29
C ILE A 169 -32.85 -21.85 87.23
N ILE A 170 -32.20 -21.89 86.07
CA ILE A 170 -30.94 -21.17 85.80
C ILE A 170 -31.19 -20.25 84.61
N GLY A 171 -30.98 -18.95 84.85
CA GLY A 171 -31.17 -17.89 83.88
C GLY A 171 -30.38 -18.12 82.59
N ALA A 172 -31.07 -17.98 81.47
CA ALA A 172 -30.55 -18.14 80.12
C ALA A 172 -29.25 -17.34 79.90
N PRO A 173 -28.09 -18.01 79.68
CA PRO A 173 -26.86 -17.34 79.29
C PRO A 173 -26.67 -17.25 77.76
N THR A 174 -27.62 -17.72 76.95
CA THR A 174 -27.38 -18.00 75.52
C THR A 174 -27.65 -16.83 74.57
N THR A 175 -28.47 -15.85 74.93
CA THR A 175 -28.74 -14.68 74.08
C THR A 175 -27.61 -13.64 74.12
N ALA A 176 -27.05 -13.35 75.29
CA ALA A 176 -26.02 -12.30 75.43
C ALA A 176 -24.67 -12.67 74.75
N ALA A 177 -24.30 -13.95 74.72
CA ALA A 177 -23.08 -14.40 74.04
C ALA A 177 -23.25 -14.43 72.50
N MET A 178 -24.46 -14.71 72.00
CA MET A 178 -24.76 -14.62 70.57
C MET A 178 -24.86 -13.17 70.08
N ASP A 179 -25.44 -12.27 70.88
CA ASP A 179 -25.51 -10.84 70.55
C ASP A 179 -24.11 -10.19 70.51
N GLY A 180 -23.22 -10.55 71.44
CA GLY A 180 -21.84 -10.03 71.46
C GLY A 180 -21.03 -10.43 70.22
N LEU A 181 -21.15 -11.68 69.78
CA LEU A 181 -20.46 -12.18 68.58
C LEU A 181 -21.05 -11.61 67.28
N GLN A 182 -22.36 -11.40 67.21
CA GLN A 182 -22.98 -10.72 66.07
C GLN A 182 -22.55 -9.26 65.95
N LEU A 183 -22.46 -8.56 67.09
CA LEU A 183 -22.10 -7.14 67.11
C LEU A 183 -20.64 -6.93 66.67
N GLU A 184 -19.70 -7.74 67.19
CA GLU A 184 -18.28 -7.65 66.85
C GLU A 184 -18.01 -7.92 65.37
N GLU A 185 -18.72 -8.90 64.78
CA GLU A 185 -18.61 -9.24 63.36
C GLU A 185 -19.24 -8.19 62.44
N LEU A 186 -20.35 -7.57 62.86
CA LEU A 186 -20.95 -6.43 62.17
C LEU A 186 -20.01 -5.22 62.17
N THR A 187 -19.34 -4.92 63.29
CA THR A 187 -18.35 -3.83 63.35
C THR A 187 -17.14 -4.09 62.44
N LEU A 188 -16.64 -5.32 62.38
CA LEU A 188 -15.49 -5.67 61.55
C LEU A 188 -15.85 -5.62 60.06
N LEU A 189 -17.09 -5.98 59.70
CA LEU A 189 -17.64 -5.80 58.36
C LEU A 189 -17.80 -4.31 58.01
N GLN A 190 -18.29 -3.49 58.95
CA GLN A 190 -18.48 -2.04 58.78
C GLN A 190 -17.14 -1.32 58.54
N GLU A 191 -16.12 -1.55 59.38
CA GLU A 191 -14.77 -0.97 59.18
C GLU A 191 -14.15 -1.40 57.84
N GLN A 192 -14.41 -2.63 57.42
CA GLN A 192 -13.96 -3.11 56.12
C GLN A 192 -14.69 -2.41 54.96
N MET A 193 -15.99 -2.13 55.08
CA MET A 193 -16.73 -1.35 54.07
C MET A 193 -16.23 0.10 54.00
N ASP A 194 -15.99 0.73 55.15
CA ASP A 194 -15.55 2.12 55.23
C ASP A 194 -14.15 2.30 54.62
N SER A 195 -13.21 1.39 54.93
CA SER A 195 -11.88 1.40 54.32
C SER A 195 -11.90 1.16 52.80
N THR A 196 -12.84 0.33 52.32
CA THR A 196 -13.01 0.08 50.88
C THR A 196 -13.61 1.31 50.16
N SER A 197 -14.57 2.00 50.80
CA SER A 197 -15.18 3.21 50.24
C SER A 197 -14.17 4.36 50.10
N ALA A 198 -13.29 4.53 51.09
CA ALA A 198 -12.23 5.54 51.07
C ALA A 198 -11.20 5.30 49.94
N GLY A 199 -10.95 4.03 49.59
CA GLY A 199 -10.11 3.66 48.44
C GLY A 199 -10.74 4.01 47.09
N MET A 200 -12.07 3.92 46.97
CA MET A 200 -12.79 4.25 45.73
C MET A 200 -12.89 5.75 45.50
N ASP A 201 -13.10 6.55 46.54
CA ASP A 201 -13.21 8.02 46.41
C ASP A 201 -11.86 8.66 46.02
N SER A 202 -10.74 8.14 46.55
CA SER A 202 -9.41 8.70 46.24
C SER A 202 -8.94 8.45 44.80
N THR A 203 -9.42 7.38 44.16
CA THR A 203 -9.05 7.04 42.77
C THR A 203 -9.94 7.71 41.73
N PHE A 204 -11.15 8.14 42.09
CA PHE A 204 -12.13 8.70 41.16
C PHE A 204 -11.89 10.18 40.82
N TYR A 205 -11.28 10.95 41.73
CA TYR A 205 -11.13 12.41 41.59
C TYR A 205 -9.75 12.90 41.19
N ALA A 206 -8.69 12.06 41.28
CA ALA A 206 -7.33 12.49 40.98
C ALA A 206 -7.05 12.67 39.46
N ASP A 207 -7.85 12.08 38.58
CA ASP A 207 -7.55 12.05 37.13
C ASP A 207 -8.61 12.77 36.27
N ARG A 208 -9.66 13.35 36.88
CA ARG A 208 -10.75 14.04 36.19
C ARG A 208 -10.65 15.56 36.21
N THR A 209 -9.65 16.15 36.87
CA THR A 209 -9.30 17.58 36.72
C THR A 209 -8.57 17.82 35.39
N GLN A 210 -9.34 17.64 34.32
CA GLN A 210 -9.21 18.31 33.03
C GLN A 210 -8.96 19.81 33.23
N GLU A 211 -7.81 20.28 32.77
CA GLU A 211 -7.67 21.54 32.02
C GLU A 211 -6.29 21.73 31.36
N GLY A 212 -5.36 20.78 31.53
CA GLY A 212 -4.07 20.81 30.85
C GLY A 212 -3.56 19.42 30.51
N ILE A 213 -4.31 18.62 29.74
CA ILE A 213 -3.77 17.37 29.18
C ILE A 213 -2.67 17.75 28.20
N VAL A 214 -1.47 17.92 28.77
CA VAL A 214 -0.18 17.82 28.11
C VAL A 214 -0.24 16.52 27.31
N ASN A 215 -0.19 16.65 25.99
CA ASN A 215 -0.19 15.59 24.97
C ASN A 215 -0.45 14.17 25.51
N PRO A 216 -1.65 13.59 25.32
CA PRO A 216 -1.84 12.19 25.68
C PRO A 216 -0.75 11.34 25.00
N ASP A 217 -0.32 10.28 25.68
CA ASP A 217 0.78 9.38 25.29
C ASP A 217 0.44 8.60 24.01
N PHE A 218 0.24 9.32 22.91
CA PHE A 218 -0.08 8.78 21.61
C PHE A 218 1.08 7.91 21.14
N ASP A 219 0.78 6.67 20.82
CA ASP A 219 1.74 5.64 20.42
C ASP A 219 1.28 4.89 19.14
N ALA A 220 0.16 5.35 18.56
CA ALA A 220 -0.40 4.84 17.32
C ALA A 220 -0.82 5.99 16.39
N MET A 221 -0.86 5.72 15.10
CA MET A 221 -1.36 6.61 14.04
C MET A 221 -2.53 5.93 13.34
N ASP A 222 -3.68 6.60 13.30
CA ASP A 222 -4.85 6.23 12.51
C ASP A 222 -4.87 7.01 11.21
N LEU A 223 -4.91 6.29 10.10
CA LEU A 223 -5.04 6.82 8.75
C LEU A 223 -6.39 6.35 8.20
N THR A 224 -7.20 7.29 7.72
CA THR A 224 -8.48 7.00 7.07
C THR A 224 -8.56 7.71 5.74
N PHE A 225 -9.00 7.01 4.70
CA PHE A 225 -9.26 7.62 3.39
C PHE A 225 -10.29 6.78 2.62
N SER A 226 -10.83 7.34 1.56
CA SER A 226 -11.72 6.67 0.65
C SER A 226 -11.07 6.56 -0.72
N ILE A 227 -11.07 5.37 -1.32
CA ILE A 227 -10.42 5.08 -2.61
C ILE A 227 -11.45 4.56 -3.62
N SER A 228 -11.29 4.97 -4.88
CA SER A 228 -12.05 4.47 -6.04
C SER A 228 -11.18 4.53 -7.29
N SER A 229 -11.51 3.72 -8.29
CA SER A 229 -10.80 3.66 -9.57
C SER A 229 -11.77 3.46 -10.74
N ALA A 230 -11.70 4.30 -11.78
CA ALA A 230 -12.52 4.14 -12.99
C ALA A 230 -12.28 2.77 -13.67
N ASP A 231 -11.04 2.32 -13.64
CA ASP A 231 -10.55 1.04 -14.12
C ASP A 231 -10.32 0.10 -12.92
N PRO A 232 -10.93 -1.10 -12.88
CA PRO A 232 -10.73 -2.03 -11.77
C PRO A 232 -9.28 -2.46 -11.62
N ILE A 233 -8.82 -2.60 -10.37
CA ILE A 233 -7.50 -3.09 -9.99
C ILE A 233 -7.72 -4.29 -9.06
N ALA A 234 -7.21 -5.47 -9.41
CA ALA A 234 -7.47 -6.70 -8.67
C ALA A 234 -6.73 -6.78 -7.34
N ASP A 235 -5.49 -6.29 -7.30
CA ASP A 235 -4.66 -6.28 -6.10
C ASP A 235 -3.89 -4.98 -6.01
N ALA A 236 -4.05 -4.31 -4.88
CA ALA A 236 -3.40 -3.05 -4.59
C ALA A 236 -2.96 -3.01 -3.13
N TYR A 237 -1.87 -2.31 -2.89
CA TYR A 237 -1.39 -2.00 -1.56
C TYR A 237 -0.96 -0.55 -1.50
N VAL A 238 -1.05 0.04 -0.30
CA VAL A 238 -0.55 1.40 -0.06
C VAL A 238 0.76 1.34 0.68
N VAL A 239 1.64 2.28 0.36
CA VAL A 239 2.82 2.62 1.15
C VAL A 239 2.60 4.00 1.73
N VAL A 240 2.71 4.09 3.04
CA VAL A 240 2.51 5.32 3.80
C VAL A 240 3.86 5.77 4.33
N MET A 241 4.20 7.02 4.07
CA MET A 241 5.44 7.65 4.49
C MET A 241 5.09 8.86 5.36
N GLY A 242 5.36 8.75 6.67
CA GLY A 242 5.08 9.80 7.63
C GLY A 242 6.37 10.45 8.13
N SER A 243 6.52 11.77 7.99
CA SER A 243 7.50 12.53 8.74
C SER A 243 6.98 12.75 10.16
N VAL A 244 7.72 12.28 11.15
CA VAL A 244 7.38 12.39 12.57
C VAL A 244 8.51 13.07 13.33
N VAL A 245 8.17 13.82 14.37
CA VAL A 245 9.14 14.38 15.31
C VAL A 245 8.94 13.74 16.66
N ASN A 246 10.00 13.20 17.24
CA ASN A 246 9.99 12.65 18.59
C ASN A 246 11.18 13.21 19.37
N ASP A 247 10.93 13.79 20.54
CA ASP A 247 11.94 14.47 21.37
C ASP A 247 12.82 15.46 20.57
N GLY A 248 12.20 16.22 19.67
CA GLY A 248 12.89 17.18 18.79
C GLY A 248 13.72 16.55 17.66
N LYS A 249 13.77 15.22 17.55
CA LYS A 249 14.44 14.51 16.45
C LYS A 249 13.43 14.19 15.36
N ALA A 250 13.67 14.69 14.15
CA ALA A 250 12.89 14.31 12.98
C ALA A 250 13.25 12.88 12.55
N GLY A 251 12.23 12.08 12.29
CA GLY A 251 12.30 10.74 11.73
C GLY A 251 11.30 10.56 10.61
N VAL A 252 11.46 9.49 9.86
CA VAL A 252 10.48 9.08 8.85
C VAL A 252 10.06 7.65 9.16
N VAL A 253 8.75 7.44 9.21
CA VAL A 253 8.14 6.13 9.41
C VAL A 253 7.52 5.70 8.11
N THR A 254 7.92 4.52 7.63
CA THR A 254 7.40 3.92 6.41
C THR A 254 6.75 2.58 6.75
N PHE A 255 5.53 2.37 6.30
CA PHE A 255 4.85 1.07 6.38
C PHE A 255 3.97 0.86 5.17
N HIS A 256 3.56 -0.38 4.94
CA HIS A 256 2.66 -0.74 3.85
C HIS A 256 1.49 -1.55 4.37
N GLN A 257 0.41 -1.55 3.60
CA GLN A 257 -0.80 -2.31 3.90
C GLN A 257 -1.42 -2.78 2.60
N ASN A 258 -1.65 -4.09 2.46
CA ASN A 258 -2.49 -4.60 1.38
C ASN A 258 -3.92 -4.11 1.61
N ILE A 259 -4.50 -3.48 0.58
CA ILE A 259 -5.87 -2.98 0.59
C ILE A 259 -6.80 -3.84 -0.28
N GLY A 260 -6.26 -4.75 -1.08
CA GLY A 260 -7.00 -5.65 -1.98
C GLY A 260 -7.57 -4.93 -3.20
N PRO A 261 -8.65 -5.46 -3.81
CA PRO A 261 -9.18 -4.94 -5.06
C PRO A 261 -9.76 -3.52 -4.93
N VAL A 262 -9.53 -2.69 -5.93
CA VAL A 262 -10.06 -1.32 -6.03
C VAL A 262 -10.91 -1.21 -7.29
N GLY A 263 -12.21 -0.98 -7.12
CA GLY A 263 -13.17 -0.83 -8.22
C GLY A 263 -13.69 0.60 -8.36
N ARG A 264 -14.74 0.76 -9.18
CA ARG A 264 -15.43 2.04 -9.42
C ARG A 264 -16.12 2.59 -8.19
N GLU A 265 -16.61 1.71 -7.32
CA GLU A 265 -17.28 2.11 -6.09
C GLU A 265 -16.28 2.62 -5.05
N LYS A 266 -16.63 3.74 -4.43
CA LYS A 266 -15.84 4.36 -3.37
C LYS A 266 -15.83 3.47 -2.13
N ARG A 267 -14.64 3.03 -1.71
CA ARG A 267 -14.44 2.18 -0.52
C ARG A 267 -13.61 2.91 0.52
N ARG A 268 -14.08 2.92 1.77
CA ARG A 268 -13.36 3.51 2.91
C ARG A 268 -12.31 2.53 3.44
N ILE A 269 -11.09 2.99 3.60
CA ILE A 269 -9.94 2.26 4.14
C ILE A 269 -9.55 2.91 5.47
N LYS A 270 -9.32 2.08 6.50
CA LYS A 270 -8.78 2.50 7.78
C LYS A 270 -7.53 1.68 8.07
N ILE A 271 -6.43 2.36 8.33
CA ILE A 271 -5.14 1.75 8.65
C ILE A 271 -4.69 2.29 10.00
N ARG A 272 -4.27 1.41 10.89
CA ARG A 272 -3.70 1.77 12.19
C ARG A 272 -2.27 1.28 12.25
N LYS A 273 -1.32 2.19 12.42
CA LYS A 273 0.08 1.84 12.68
C LYS A 273 0.39 2.07 14.16
N THR A 274 0.91 1.05 14.82
CA THR A 274 1.32 1.12 16.23
C THR A 274 2.84 1.09 16.37
N GLY A 275 3.34 1.32 17.58
CA GLY A 275 4.76 1.25 17.92
C GLY A 275 5.49 2.57 17.75
N PHE A 276 4.78 3.69 17.74
CA PHE A 276 5.41 5.00 17.89
C PHE A 276 5.81 5.19 19.35
N THR A 277 6.93 5.86 19.58
CA THR A 277 7.28 6.32 20.92
C THR A 277 6.23 7.34 21.39
N PRO A 278 5.75 7.25 22.64
CA PRO A 278 4.83 8.22 23.21
C PRO A 278 5.30 9.67 23.03
N GLY A 279 4.37 10.57 22.68
CA GLY A 279 4.68 11.99 22.50
C GLY A 279 5.17 12.39 21.11
N TYR A 280 5.18 11.47 20.14
CA TYR A 280 5.52 11.80 18.75
C TYR A 280 4.52 12.79 18.12
N GLU A 281 5.00 13.65 17.24
CA GLU A 281 4.18 14.58 16.45
C GLU A 281 4.22 14.23 14.96
N ILE A 282 3.07 14.19 14.29
CA ILE A 282 2.97 13.97 12.84
C ILE A 282 3.15 15.30 12.12
N LYS A 283 4.16 15.42 11.25
CA LYS A 283 4.39 16.63 10.43
C LYS A 283 3.77 16.52 9.05
N GLU A 284 4.00 15.41 8.37
CA GLU A 284 3.53 15.19 7.01
C GLU A 284 3.28 13.70 6.79
N VAL A 285 2.22 13.34 6.08
CA VAL A 285 1.96 11.95 5.67
C VAL A 285 1.69 11.92 4.19
N LYS A 286 2.50 11.15 3.46
CA LYS A 286 2.33 10.87 2.04
C LYS A 286 1.84 9.44 1.85
N LEU A 287 0.93 9.27 0.90
CA LEU A 287 0.35 7.99 0.56
C LEU A 287 0.64 7.69 -0.91
N HIS A 288 1.28 6.56 -1.15
CA HIS A 288 1.60 6.04 -2.48
C HIS A 288 0.86 4.73 -2.68
N LEU A 289 0.20 4.57 -3.84
CA LEU A 289 -0.52 3.36 -4.17
C LEU A 289 0.30 2.52 -5.14
N TYR A 290 0.36 1.22 -4.92
CA TYR A 290 1.08 0.29 -5.79
C TYR A 290 0.18 -0.88 -6.18
N SER A 291 0.47 -1.44 -7.34
CA SER A 291 0.02 -2.77 -7.75
C SER A 291 1.21 -3.49 -8.35
N ARG A 292 1.50 -4.70 -7.83
CA ARG A 292 2.60 -5.56 -8.32
C ARG A 292 3.94 -4.83 -8.41
N GLY A 293 4.23 -4.04 -7.37
CA GLY A 293 5.46 -3.25 -7.25
C GLY A 293 5.62 -2.09 -8.23
N LYS A 294 4.60 -1.80 -9.06
CA LYS A 294 4.53 -0.57 -9.82
C LYS A 294 3.63 0.42 -9.10
N GLU A 295 4.15 1.63 -8.91
CA GLU A 295 3.36 2.72 -8.32
C GLU A 295 2.32 3.20 -9.33
N LEU A 296 1.09 3.36 -8.86
CA LEU A 296 -0.02 3.88 -9.62
C LEU A 296 -0.22 5.36 -9.26
N GLY A 297 -0.34 6.20 -10.29
CA GLY A 297 -0.61 7.62 -10.09
C GLY A 297 -1.98 7.84 -9.45
N THR A 298 -2.06 8.76 -8.49
CA THR A 298 -3.30 9.17 -7.83
C THR A 298 -3.48 10.69 -7.92
N ASN A 299 -4.66 11.20 -7.59
CA ASN A 299 -4.88 12.65 -7.43
C ASN A 299 -4.05 13.30 -6.31
N LEU A 300 -3.45 12.51 -5.41
CA LEU A 300 -2.57 13.00 -4.35
C LEU A 300 -1.07 12.94 -4.72
N SER A 301 -0.72 12.33 -5.87
CA SER A 301 0.67 12.27 -6.33
C SER A 301 1.23 13.66 -6.62
N GLU A 302 2.49 13.89 -6.29
CA GLU A 302 3.15 15.18 -6.50
C GLU A 302 3.37 15.48 -7.99
N LYS A 303 3.27 16.77 -8.34
CA LYS A 303 3.53 17.29 -9.71
C LYS A 303 2.75 16.53 -10.80
N ASN A 304 1.49 16.27 -10.52
CA ASN A 304 0.63 15.47 -11.38
C ASN A 304 0.21 16.25 -12.65
N LEU A 305 0.84 15.93 -13.78
CA LEU A 305 0.60 16.54 -15.09
C LEU A 305 -0.17 15.57 -16.01
N PRO A 306 -1.40 15.91 -16.44
CA PRO A 306 -2.18 15.07 -17.34
C PRO A 306 -1.62 15.08 -18.77
N LEU A 307 -1.48 13.90 -19.37
CA LEU A 307 -0.93 13.62 -20.69
C LEU A 307 -1.92 12.84 -21.55
N THR A 308 -1.89 13.10 -22.86
CA THR A 308 -2.52 12.21 -23.85
C THR A 308 -1.70 10.94 -24.04
N ARG A 309 -2.28 9.92 -24.70
CA ARG A 309 -1.57 8.66 -25.02
C ARG A 309 -0.29 8.91 -25.82
N ASP A 310 -0.33 9.81 -26.79
CA ASP A 310 0.83 10.12 -27.64
C ASP A 310 1.92 10.85 -26.86
N GLN A 311 1.56 11.81 -26.01
CA GLN A 311 2.50 12.51 -25.13
C GLN A 311 3.16 11.55 -24.13
N ALA A 312 2.39 10.59 -23.61
CA ALA A 312 2.90 9.55 -22.72
C ALA A 312 3.95 8.67 -23.43
N ARG A 313 3.68 8.29 -24.68
CA ARG A 313 4.60 7.49 -25.50
C ARG A 313 5.87 8.27 -25.84
N GLU A 314 5.75 9.53 -26.22
CA GLU A 314 6.90 10.40 -26.51
C GLU A 314 7.80 10.55 -25.27
N PHE A 315 7.21 10.77 -24.10
CA PHE A 315 7.97 10.80 -22.84
C PHE A 315 8.74 9.49 -22.59
N LEU A 316 8.06 8.35 -22.75
CA LEU A 316 8.67 7.03 -22.58
C LEU A 316 9.80 6.77 -23.57
N LEU A 317 9.62 7.18 -24.83
CA LEU A 317 10.64 7.07 -25.86
C LEU A 317 11.90 7.85 -25.50
N LEU A 318 11.74 9.12 -25.09
CA LEU A 318 12.86 9.97 -24.70
C LEU A 318 13.59 9.43 -23.47
N SER A 319 12.84 8.97 -22.46
CA SER A 319 13.43 8.30 -21.29
C SER A 319 14.20 7.04 -21.70
N HIS A 320 13.62 6.19 -22.56
CA HIS A 320 14.24 4.95 -23.00
C HIS A 320 15.57 5.19 -23.74
N ILE A 321 15.59 6.16 -24.69
CA ILE A 321 16.81 6.56 -25.42
C ILE A 321 17.86 7.11 -24.45
N SER A 322 17.45 7.92 -23.47
CA SER A 322 18.38 8.50 -22.49
C SER A 322 19.00 7.44 -21.58
N GLU A 323 18.24 6.40 -21.21
CA GLU A 323 18.71 5.32 -20.34
C GLU A 323 19.63 4.33 -21.07
N HIS A 324 19.41 4.14 -22.37
CA HIS A 324 20.10 3.14 -23.21
C HIS A 324 20.91 3.83 -24.32
N ALA A 325 21.52 4.97 -23.99
CA ALA A 325 22.29 5.74 -24.95
C ALA A 325 23.45 4.89 -25.50
N MET A 326 23.56 4.80 -26.83
CA MET A 326 24.54 3.98 -27.55
C MET A 326 24.36 2.46 -27.42
N GLU A 327 23.31 1.98 -26.75
CA GLU A 327 23.03 0.55 -26.64
C GLU A 327 22.13 0.07 -27.78
N THR A 328 22.21 -1.23 -28.08
CA THR A 328 21.28 -1.90 -28.99
C THR A 328 20.36 -2.78 -28.15
N THR A 329 19.07 -2.45 -28.14
CA THR A 329 18.04 -3.12 -27.33
C THR A 329 16.90 -3.63 -28.21
N ILE A 330 16.24 -4.69 -27.76
CA ILE A 330 14.99 -5.17 -28.39
C ILE A 330 13.80 -4.36 -27.86
N PRO A 331 12.67 -4.32 -28.58
CA PRO A 331 11.48 -3.62 -28.09
C PRO A 331 10.94 -4.33 -26.85
N ALA A 332 10.34 -3.56 -25.93
CA ALA A 332 9.84 -4.08 -24.66
C ALA A 332 8.50 -3.44 -24.25
N PRO A 333 7.60 -4.20 -23.60
CA PRO A 333 6.36 -3.66 -23.05
C PRO A 333 6.60 -2.78 -21.83
N VAL A 334 5.79 -1.73 -21.68
CA VAL A 334 5.87 -0.80 -20.55
C VAL A 334 4.83 -1.20 -19.48
N TRP A 335 5.23 -2.07 -18.56
CA TRP A 335 4.34 -2.64 -17.54
C TRP A 335 3.75 -1.62 -16.56
N THR A 336 4.37 -0.45 -16.38
CA THR A 336 3.79 0.64 -15.57
C THR A 336 2.51 1.23 -16.19
N LEU A 337 2.31 1.03 -17.48
CA LEU A 337 1.12 1.41 -18.24
C LEU A 337 0.32 0.18 -18.69
N ALA A 338 0.34 -0.89 -17.89
CA ALA A 338 -0.39 -2.11 -18.17
C ALA A 338 -1.86 -1.83 -18.58
N PRO A 339 -2.38 -2.55 -19.59
CA PRO A 339 -3.79 -2.47 -19.99
C PRO A 339 -4.74 -2.70 -18.83
N THR A 340 -5.91 -2.06 -18.88
CA THR A 340 -6.97 -2.20 -17.86
C THR A 340 -7.35 -3.66 -17.64
N ALA A 341 -7.36 -4.49 -18.69
CA ALA A 341 -7.65 -5.92 -18.59
C ALA A 341 -6.65 -6.67 -17.69
N LEU A 342 -5.37 -6.28 -17.69
CA LEU A 342 -4.34 -6.89 -16.83
C LEU A 342 -4.43 -6.39 -15.39
N LEU A 343 -4.72 -5.10 -15.21
CA LEU A 343 -4.92 -4.51 -13.88
C LEU A 343 -6.14 -5.12 -13.18
N ALA A 344 -7.22 -5.38 -13.92
CA ALA A 344 -8.47 -5.92 -13.40
C ALA A 344 -8.40 -7.44 -13.10
N ALA A 345 -7.40 -8.14 -13.61
CA ALA A 345 -7.29 -9.58 -13.48
C ALA A 345 -6.53 -10.00 -12.21
N ALA A 346 -7.07 -10.99 -11.49
CA ALA A 346 -6.47 -11.51 -10.28
C ALA A 346 -5.20 -12.36 -10.57
N ASP A 347 -5.22 -13.13 -11.65
CA ASP A 347 -4.11 -13.99 -12.07
C ASP A 347 -3.85 -13.93 -13.59
N GLY A 348 -2.67 -14.43 -13.99
CA GLY A 348 -2.18 -14.33 -15.37
C GLY A 348 -2.61 -15.46 -16.28
N ASN A 349 -3.36 -16.46 -15.78
CA ASN A 349 -3.69 -17.66 -16.56
C ASN A 349 -4.51 -17.34 -17.83
N PRO A 350 -5.52 -16.44 -17.81
CA PRO A 350 -6.24 -16.03 -19.01
C PRO A 350 -5.38 -15.31 -20.06
N PHE A 351 -4.19 -14.85 -19.66
CA PHE A 351 -3.26 -14.07 -20.46
C PHE A 351 -2.00 -14.85 -20.83
N ASN A 352 -1.95 -16.15 -20.50
CA ASN A 352 -0.79 -17.01 -20.75
C ASN A 352 -0.75 -17.49 -22.21
N HIS A 353 -0.58 -16.51 -23.10
CA HIS A 353 -0.50 -16.71 -24.54
C HIS A 353 0.75 -15.96 -25.03
N PRO A 354 1.84 -16.68 -25.36
CA PRO A 354 3.00 -16.03 -25.94
C PRO A 354 2.63 -15.48 -27.32
N VAL A 355 2.87 -14.19 -27.52
CA VAL A 355 2.63 -13.49 -28.78
C VAL A 355 3.91 -12.87 -29.32
N ILE A 356 3.96 -12.70 -30.62
CA ILE A 356 5.00 -11.99 -31.34
C ILE A 356 4.40 -10.68 -31.86
N VAL A 357 5.00 -9.55 -31.51
CA VAL A 357 4.48 -8.23 -31.83
C VAL A 357 5.53 -7.48 -32.64
N ASN A 358 5.12 -6.95 -33.79
CA ASN A 358 5.97 -6.03 -34.57
C ASN A 358 5.65 -4.60 -34.14
N ILE A 359 6.70 -3.83 -33.86
CA ILE A 359 6.63 -2.51 -33.27
C ILE A 359 7.43 -1.56 -34.15
N ASP A 360 6.90 -0.37 -34.42
CA ASP A 360 7.61 0.67 -35.18
C ASP A 360 8.66 1.40 -34.32
N ALA A 361 9.38 2.35 -34.93
CA ALA A 361 10.39 3.15 -34.24
C ALA A 361 9.81 4.11 -33.18
N ASP A 362 8.50 4.35 -33.17
CA ASP A 362 7.80 5.20 -32.20
C ASP A 362 7.23 4.38 -31.02
N GLY A 363 7.29 3.05 -31.08
CA GLY A 363 6.69 2.16 -30.08
C GLY A 363 5.23 1.80 -30.34
N THR A 364 4.71 2.03 -31.55
CA THR A 364 3.36 1.62 -31.98
C THR A 364 3.34 0.16 -32.41
N VAL A 365 2.31 -0.57 -32.01
CA VAL A 365 2.07 -1.95 -32.48
C VAL A 365 1.59 -1.92 -33.94
N LEU A 366 2.33 -2.60 -34.82
CA LEU A 366 2.01 -2.75 -36.24
C LEU A 366 1.20 -4.02 -36.54
N SER A 367 1.48 -5.11 -35.83
CA SER A 367 0.82 -6.41 -36.01
C SER A 367 1.10 -7.37 -34.86
N ILE A 368 0.15 -8.26 -34.57
CA ILE A 368 0.25 -9.30 -33.53
C ILE A 368 0.15 -10.67 -34.18
N HIS A 369 1.04 -11.59 -33.80
CA HIS A 369 1.19 -12.93 -34.39
C HIS A 369 1.39 -13.98 -33.30
N GLU A 370 1.07 -15.24 -33.60
CA GLU A 370 1.36 -16.39 -32.71
C GLU A 370 2.76 -16.95 -32.93
N SER A 371 3.30 -16.80 -34.15
CA SER A 371 4.57 -17.37 -34.55
C SER A 371 5.51 -16.31 -35.12
N GLU A 372 6.81 -16.55 -34.95
CA GLU A 372 7.84 -15.66 -35.49
C GLU A 372 7.91 -15.72 -37.02
N ALA A 373 7.55 -16.86 -37.62
CA ALA A 373 7.52 -17.01 -39.07
C ALA A 373 6.47 -16.09 -39.71
N ASP A 374 5.26 -16.03 -39.14
CA ASP A 374 4.19 -15.17 -39.62
C ASP A 374 4.54 -13.68 -39.44
N ALA A 375 5.12 -13.34 -38.28
CA ALA A 375 5.57 -11.99 -37.99
C ALA A 375 6.64 -11.50 -38.98
N ARG A 376 7.60 -12.36 -39.32
CA ARG A 376 8.65 -12.07 -40.32
C ARG A 376 8.08 -11.97 -41.73
N ALA A 377 7.17 -12.86 -42.11
CA ALA A 377 6.51 -12.81 -43.42
C ALA A 377 5.73 -11.50 -43.62
N TYR A 378 5.05 -11.03 -42.57
CA TYR A 378 4.34 -9.75 -42.59
C TYR A 378 5.29 -8.56 -42.75
N LEU A 379 6.40 -8.52 -42.00
CA LEU A 379 7.39 -7.45 -42.14
C LEU A 379 8.03 -7.44 -43.53
N ALA A 380 8.35 -8.60 -44.10
CA ALA A 380 8.88 -8.70 -45.45
C ALA A 380 7.90 -8.13 -46.49
N ALA A 381 6.60 -8.45 -46.36
CA ALA A 381 5.57 -7.91 -47.24
C ALA A 381 5.43 -6.38 -47.15
N ILE A 382 5.56 -5.80 -45.96
CA ILE A 382 5.53 -4.33 -45.77
C ILE A 382 6.79 -3.69 -46.36
N HIS A 383 7.96 -4.27 -46.14
CA HIS A 383 9.22 -3.74 -46.68
C HIS A 383 9.21 -3.75 -48.22
N ASP A 384 8.81 -4.85 -48.84
CA ASP A 384 8.67 -4.95 -50.30
C ASP A 384 7.65 -3.92 -50.83
N ALA A 385 6.53 -3.72 -50.14
CA ALA A 385 5.54 -2.70 -50.51
C ALA A 385 6.07 -1.26 -50.37
N SER A 386 6.96 -1.00 -49.41
CA SER A 386 7.59 0.31 -49.20
C SER A 386 8.59 0.65 -50.31
N GLU A 387 9.35 -0.34 -50.78
CA GLU A 387 10.27 -0.19 -51.91
C GLU A 387 9.53 0.00 -53.24
N LEU A 388 8.37 -0.63 -53.43
CA LEU A 388 7.54 -0.44 -54.62
C LEU A 388 6.92 0.97 -54.68
N ARG A 389 6.61 1.57 -53.52
CA ARG A 389 6.10 2.95 -53.46
C ARG A 389 7.20 4.00 -53.66
N SER A 390 8.42 3.77 -53.18
CA SER A 390 9.54 4.71 -53.40
C SER A 390 10.01 4.76 -54.86
N LYS A 391 9.81 3.67 -55.63
CA LYS A 391 10.09 3.62 -57.08
C LYS A 391 9.00 4.25 -57.96
N ALA A 392 7.84 4.61 -57.41
CA ALA A 392 6.67 5.00 -58.19
C ALA A 392 6.51 6.50 -58.50
N THR A 393 7.45 7.41 -58.16
CA THR A 393 7.38 8.80 -58.64
C THR A 393 8.76 9.46 -58.79
N PRO A 394 9.35 9.44 -60.00
CA PRO A 394 10.45 10.33 -60.33
C PRO A 394 9.87 11.74 -60.58
N GLY A 395 10.17 12.71 -59.70
CA GLY A 395 10.05 14.13 -60.10
C GLY A 395 9.48 15.15 -59.11
N LYS A 396 9.29 14.87 -57.81
CA LYS A 396 8.98 15.94 -56.84
C LYS A 396 9.98 15.97 -55.68
N ALA A 397 10.60 17.14 -55.53
CA ALA A 397 11.71 17.42 -54.65
C ALA A 397 11.35 17.37 -53.15
N SER A 398 12.31 16.88 -52.37
CA SER A 398 12.60 17.19 -50.97
C SER A 398 11.40 17.12 -50.01
N ALA A 399 11.10 15.93 -49.53
CA ALA A 399 10.41 15.74 -48.26
C ALA A 399 11.42 15.94 -47.13
N THR A 400 11.13 16.90 -46.25
CA THR A 400 11.78 17.12 -44.95
C THR A 400 11.87 15.83 -44.14
N PHE A 401 12.93 15.72 -43.33
CA PHE A 401 13.37 14.56 -42.52
C PHE A 401 12.39 14.11 -41.40
N GLY A 402 11.08 14.38 -41.55
CA GLY A 402 10.03 14.08 -40.58
C GLY A 402 8.82 13.32 -41.14
N ASP A 403 8.76 13.01 -42.44
CA ASP A 403 7.75 12.10 -42.99
C ASP A 403 8.25 10.66 -42.92
N SER A 404 8.20 10.08 -41.73
CA SER A 404 8.22 8.62 -41.59
C SER A 404 7.03 8.06 -42.38
N VAL A 405 7.28 7.03 -43.18
CA VAL A 405 6.26 6.35 -43.99
C VAL A 405 5.20 5.78 -43.06
N ARG A 406 4.13 6.54 -42.79
CA ARG A 406 2.94 6.03 -42.11
C ARG A 406 2.26 5.06 -43.05
N VAL A 407 2.45 3.77 -42.82
CA VAL A 407 1.73 2.70 -43.50
C VAL A 407 0.24 2.95 -43.27
N THR A 408 -0.45 3.44 -44.29
CA THR A 408 -1.90 3.62 -44.27
C THR A 408 -2.51 2.24 -44.49
N THR A 409 -2.66 1.46 -43.43
CA THR A 409 -3.41 0.20 -43.45
C THR A 409 -4.88 0.53 -43.65
N GLN A 410 -5.53 -0.16 -44.59
CA GLN A 410 -6.85 0.21 -45.12
C GLN A 410 -8.02 -0.16 -44.18
N ASP A 411 -7.74 -0.80 -43.04
CA ASP A 411 -8.62 -0.92 -41.89
C ASP A 411 -7.74 -1.26 -40.67
N PRO A 412 -7.57 -0.37 -39.67
CA PRO A 412 -6.68 -0.63 -38.55
C PRO A 412 -7.10 -1.86 -37.73
N ASP A 413 -8.40 -2.24 -37.76
CA ASP A 413 -8.91 -3.34 -36.95
C ASP A 413 -8.67 -4.72 -37.57
N VAL A 414 -8.62 -4.82 -38.91
CA VAL A 414 -8.43 -6.08 -39.63
C VAL A 414 -6.94 -6.46 -39.75
N ALA A 415 -6.03 -5.48 -39.69
CA ALA A 415 -4.60 -5.73 -39.89
C ALA A 415 -3.87 -6.30 -38.66
N LEU A 416 -4.42 -6.16 -37.46
CA LEU A 416 -3.69 -6.39 -36.20
C LEU A 416 -3.72 -7.84 -35.69
N ASP A 417 -4.79 -8.60 -35.93
CA ASP A 417 -4.86 -10.04 -35.62
C ASP A 417 -4.92 -10.84 -36.92
N GLN A 418 -3.75 -11.29 -37.36
CA GLN A 418 -3.60 -11.99 -38.64
C GLN A 418 -3.90 -13.50 -38.51
N SER A 419 -3.89 -14.05 -37.28
CA SER A 419 -4.06 -15.48 -37.07
C SER A 419 -5.52 -15.88 -36.81
N GLY A 420 -6.31 -15.00 -36.18
CA GLY A 420 -7.68 -15.28 -35.75
C GLY A 420 -7.77 -16.39 -34.68
N ARG A 421 -6.63 -16.80 -34.11
CA ARG A 421 -6.51 -17.90 -33.15
C ARG A 421 -6.24 -17.41 -31.73
N LEU A 422 -5.77 -16.17 -31.57
CA LEU A 422 -5.60 -15.57 -30.26
C LEU A 422 -6.96 -15.22 -29.65
N PRO A 423 -7.15 -15.41 -28.33
CA PRO A 423 -8.37 -14.97 -27.68
C PRO A 423 -8.56 -13.45 -27.84
N ALA A 424 -9.80 -13.03 -28.11
CA ALA A 424 -10.12 -11.63 -28.39
C ALA A 424 -9.67 -10.66 -27.26
N HIS A 425 -9.74 -11.09 -26.00
CA HIS A 425 -9.30 -10.28 -24.86
C HIS A 425 -7.77 -10.11 -24.79
N VAL A 426 -6.99 -11.10 -25.26
CA VAL A 426 -5.53 -11.00 -25.36
C VAL A 426 -5.15 -10.00 -26.45
N VAL A 427 -5.80 -10.08 -27.61
CA VAL A 427 -5.59 -9.13 -28.72
C VAL A 427 -5.94 -7.71 -28.27
N ALA A 428 -7.10 -7.52 -27.63
CA ALA A 428 -7.50 -6.21 -27.11
C ALA A 428 -6.50 -5.65 -26.09
N ALA A 429 -6.06 -6.46 -25.13
CA ALA A 429 -5.04 -6.05 -24.15
C ALA A 429 -3.71 -5.70 -24.83
N MET A 430 -3.29 -6.45 -25.85
CA MET A 430 -2.06 -6.19 -26.59
C MET A 430 -2.13 -4.89 -27.41
N ARG A 431 -3.29 -4.54 -27.97
CA ARG A 431 -3.52 -3.25 -28.64
C ARG A 431 -3.46 -2.06 -27.68
N ASP A 432 -3.89 -2.27 -26.44
CA ASP A 432 -3.84 -1.25 -25.39
C ASP A 432 -2.47 -1.11 -24.73
N MET A 433 -1.59 -2.11 -24.90
CA MET A 433 -0.23 -2.08 -24.39
C MET A 433 0.58 -0.96 -25.05
N ILE A 434 1.45 -0.33 -24.26
CA ILE A 434 2.44 0.62 -24.76
C ILE A 434 3.80 -0.08 -24.78
N PHE A 435 4.55 0.13 -25.85
CA PHE A 435 5.89 -0.40 -26.04
C PHE A 435 6.90 0.74 -26.12
N VAL A 436 8.12 0.45 -25.65
CA VAL A 436 9.31 1.18 -26.10
C VAL A 436 9.88 0.45 -27.33
N PRO A 437 10.37 1.18 -28.35
CA PRO A 437 10.88 0.58 -29.57
C PRO A 437 12.21 -0.14 -29.34
N ALA A 438 12.69 -0.88 -30.35
CA ALA A 438 14.07 -1.32 -30.38
C ALA A 438 15.00 -0.11 -30.55
N LEU A 439 16.20 -0.21 -30.01
CA LEU A 439 17.28 0.73 -30.27
C LEU A 439 18.38 0.03 -31.05
N ASP A 440 18.94 0.71 -32.06
CA ASP A 440 20.23 0.38 -32.66
C ASP A 440 21.21 1.50 -32.35
N ARG A 441 22.14 1.24 -31.43
CA ARG A 441 23.12 2.21 -30.92
C ARG A 441 22.46 3.53 -30.47
N GLY A 442 21.37 3.42 -29.71
CA GLY A 442 20.57 4.53 -29.21
C GLY A 442 19.64 5.19 -30.23
N THR A 443 19.58 4.70 -31.48
CA THR A 443 18.61 5.19 -32.48
C THR A 443 17.37 4.30 -32.47
N PRO A 444 16.15 4.85 -32.28
CA PRO A 444 14.92 4.07 -32.38
C PRO A 444 14.74 3.46 -33.76
N VAL A 445 14.49 2.16 -33.79
CA VAL A 445 14.22 1.39 -35.01
C VAL A 445 13.01 0.48 -34.79
N ALA A 446 12.35 0.09 -35.89
CA ALA A 446 11.33 -0.93 -35.83
C ALA A 446 11.93 -2.28 -35.38
N GLY A 447 11.16 -3.07 -34.65
CA GLY A 447 11.61 -4.35 -34.15
C GLY A 447 10.48 -5.31 -33.83
N THR A 448 10.85 -6.53 -33.45
CA THR A 448 9.91 -7.58 -33.07
C THR A 448 10.15 -7.96 -31.61
N ALA A 449 9.08 -8.02 -30.82
CA ALA A 449 9.12 -8.45 -29.42
C ALA A 449 8.32 -9.75 -29.23
N LYS A 450 8.86 -10.66 -28.43
CA LYS A 450 8.11 -11.80 -27.90
C LYS A 450 7.60 -11.44 -26.51
N VAL A 451 6.29 -11.47 -26.33
CA VAL A 451 5.62 -11.00 -25.12
C VAL A 451 4.66 -12.07 -24.64
N ASN A 452 4.64 -12.34 -23.34
CA ASN A 452 3.54 -13.06 -22.71
C ASN A 452 2.91 -12.12 -21.68
N LEU A 453 1.62 -11.81 -21.83
CA LEU A 453 0.92 -10.90 -20.93
C LEU A 453 0.82 -11.44 -19.49
N ALA A 454 0.95 -12.76 -19.31
CA ALA A 454 1.06 -13.38 -18.00
C ALA A 454 2.35 -12.98 -17.23
N ASP A 455 3.38 -12.47 -17.91
CA ASP A 455 4.60 -12.01 -17.26
C ASP A 455 4.37 -10.77 -16.39
N TYR A 456 3.28 -10.02 -16.60
CA TYR A 456 2.86 -8.93 -15.72
C TYR A 456 2.48 -9.39 -14.28
N PHE A 457 2.26 -10.70 -14.08
CA PHE A 457 1.83 -11.28 -12.80
C PHE A 457 2.99 -11.89 -12.01
N LYS A 458 4.21 -11.82 -12.54
CA LYS A 458 5.41 -12.41 -11.95
C LYS A 458 6.15 -11.45 -11.05
#